data_AF-A0A0L0N8J6-F1
#
_entry.id   AF-A0A0L0N8J6-F1
#
_cell.length_a   1.000
_cell.length_b   1.000
_cell.length_c   1.000
_cell.angle_alpha   90.00
_cell.angle_beta   90.00
_cell.angle_gamma   90.00
#
_symmetry.space_group_name_H-M   'P 1'
#
loop_
_entity.id
_entity.type
_entity.pdbx_description
1 polymer ?
#
loop_
_entity_poly.entity_id
_entity_poly.type
_entity_poly.pdbx_seq_one_letter_code
_entity_poly.pdbx_strand_id
1 'polypeptide(L)'
;MTRRQGGPRPPAGQGDHPRRSSQQQSSDRGSKAFAKIGAMETAKSQMHAMRQASTAAAEEGHLRAPPPDPSLIQASLVIPGQHMLPRGLDNPAALDDIRKKHKVWITRVQPNVLELRGESIRRLQEAMSEINWALHDMRLSGGNPTTRFLAQKPVNVPDSAVVRVDVNTRPHVATMKRIPGDTLPAALDIFHQLHPGLVPSMDVLRGLGTELKMRVNFGRLQVRMRKKGLGNEMTYTNFAKMMPGYSVRGGAGLDTRLSDAHVADKVAQLLMDPAAGILDDENLVVQRRCAILLQIGDQELVAEVETPSTERVQVSASRMTRTDKWTRLNWTVAAPDMSVEPQTLSNRNQLTRSRELDWNLQVVPCETMTSMPTELRKLAGGIVLIPDGAGGDQTAALKPPRVLMTTRAGGDKVDETLLKTSILVPFKDTPFLVEISVTQAWSGLKTNTTPETWWGVEFYGQHWDEAINHVSPGERRKDWGPGLRDIWLGRSPSLEERFMEFLEHVLKIQSALGEADFSAAKEDEKPEEELVPLSR
;
A
#
# COMPACT_ATOMS: atom_id res chain seq x y z
N MET A 1 -62.06 17.63 -13.53
CA MET A 1 -63.33 17.20 -14.17
C MET A 1 -63.57 15.72 -13.87
N THR A 2 -64.73 15.42 -13.28
CA THR A 2 -65.55 14.18 -13.33
C THR A 2 -65.12 13.12 -14.35
N ARG A 3 -65.26 11.79 -14.19
CA ARG A 3 -66.10 10.85 -13.40
C ARG A 3 -65.42 9.45 -13.60
N ARG A 4 -65.35 8.53 -12.63
CA ARG A 4 -66.33 7.43 -12.33
C ARG A 4 -66.68 6.59 -13.59
N GLN A 5 -66.62 5.26 -13.64
CA GLN A 5 -67.18 4.19 -12.80
C GLN A 5 -66.73 2.83 -13.45
N GLY A 6 -66.72 1.67 -12.80
CA GLY A 6 -67.30 1.29 -11.53
C GLY A 6 -66.86 -0.11 -11.06
N GLY A 7 -67.15 -0.40 -9.78
CA GLY A 7 -67.25 -1.78 -9.26
C GLY A 7 -68.65 -2.35 -9.55
N PRO A 8 -69.31 -3.12 -8.66
CA PRO A 8 -68.84 -3.95 -7.53
C PRO A 8 -69.57 -5.32 -7.42
N ARG A 9 -69.17 -6.22 -6.50
CA ARG A 9 -70.00 -6.82 -5.40
C ARG A 9 -69.54 -8.22 -4.89
N PRO A 10 -69.88 -8.59 -3.63
CA PRO A 10 -69.27 -9.63 -2.77
C PRO A 10 -70.32 -10.72 -2.34
N PRO A 11 -70.44 -11.16 -1.05
CA PRO A 11 -69.79 -12.29 -0.34
C PRO A 11 -70.78 -13.33 0.27
N ALA A 12 -70.28 -14.39 0.93
CA ALA A 12 -70.89 -15.19 2.03
C ALA A 12 -69.91 -16.34 2.39
N GLY A 13 -69.73 -16.86 3.60
CA GLY A 13 -70.24 -16.61 4.95
C GLY A 13 -69.71 -17.71 5.91
N GLN A 14 -69.57 -17.34 7.20
CA GLN A 14 -69.64 -18.05 8.52
C GLN A 14 -69.92 -19.58 8.59
N GLY A 15 -69.58 -20.36 9.62
CA GLY A 15 -69.08 -20.20 11.02
C GLY A 15 -68.38 -21.52 11.46
N ASP A 16 -68.15 -21.93 12.71
CA ASP A 16 -68.52 -21.49 14.06
C ASP A 16 -67.57 -22.17 15.09
N HIS A 17 -67.31 -21.52 16.22
CA HIS A 17 -66.70 -22.11 17.43
C HIS A 17 -67.78 -22.74 18.33
N PRO A 18 -67.46 -23.62 19.32
CA PRO A 18 -67.15 -23.12 20.68
C PRO A 18 -66.18 -23.96 21.56
N ARG A 19 -65.44 -23.20 22.39
CA ARG A 19 -65.02 -23.39 23.80
C ARG A 19 -65.23 -24.75 24.49
N ARG A 20 -64.16 -25.23 25.15
CA ARG A 20 -64.16 -25.42 26.62
C ARG A 20 -62.75 -25.41 27.22
N SER A 21 -62.66 -24.71 28.35
CA SER A 21 -61.49 -24.42 29.18
C SER A 21 -61.44 -25.33 30.42
N SER A 22 -60.24 -25.77 30.81
CA SER A 22 -59.81 -26.00 32.21
C SER A 22 -58.30 -26.36 32.17
N GLN A 23 -57.38 -25.46 32.48
CA GLN A 23 -56.82 -25.09 33.79
C GLN A 23 -55.80 -26.10 34.36
N GLN A 24 -54.58 -25.58 34.64
CA GLN A 24 -53.52 -26.08 35.54
C GLN A 24 -52.80 -27.38 35.09
N GLN A 25 -51.49 -27.56 35.23
CA GLN A 25 -50.52 -26.97 36.14
C GLN A 25 -49.10 -27.23 35.62
N SER A 26 -48.20 -26.30 35.89
CA SER A 26 -46.75 -26.42 35.80
C SER A 26 -46.22 -27.68 36.50
N SER A 27 -45.36 -28.45 35.84
CA SER A 27 -44.22 -29.08 36.52
C SER A 27 -43.06 -29.24 35.56
N ASP A 28 -41.96 -28.56 35.91
CA ASP A 28 -40.60 -28.92 35.57
C ASP A 28 -40.40 -30.43 35.66
N ARG A 29 -39.85 -31.04 34.60
CA ARG A 29 -39.04 -32.26 34.67
C ARG A 29 -38.39 -32.59 33.32
N GLY A 30 -37.10 -32.30 33.23
CA GLY A 30 -36.10 -33.19 32.64
C GLY A 30 -36.14 -33.40 31.12
N SER A 31 -35.76 -32.38 30.35
CA SER A 31 -35.24 -32.60 28.99
C SER A 31 -33.82 -33.17 29.09
N LYS A 32 -33.73 -34.51 29.09
CA LYS A 32 -32.46 -35.22 28.91
C LYS A 32 -31.89 -34.87 27.54
N ALA A 33 -30.62 -34.51 27.54
CA ALA A 33 -29.80 -34.28 26.37
C ALA A 33 -29.96 -35.40 25.33
N PHE A 34 -30.61 -35.09 24.21
CA PHE A 34 -30.37 -35.82 22.98
C PHE A 34 -28.94 -35.48 22.55
N ALA A 35 -28.07 -36.48 22.61
CA ALA A 35 -26.76 -36.42 21.99
C ALA A 35 -26.92 -35.92 20.55
N LYS A 36 -26.16 -34.87 20.18
CA LYS A 36 -25.90 -34.53 18.78
C LYS A 36 -25.19 -35.72 18.16
N ILE A 37 -25.96 -36.69 17.66
CA ILE A 37 -25.48 -37.69 16.72
C ILE A 37 -25.01 -36.89 15.52
N GLY A 38 -23.72 -36.98 15.21
CA GLY A 38 -23.10 -36.25 14.11
C GLY A 38 -23.94 -36.40 12.85
N ALA A 39 -24.28 -35.28 12.21
CA ALA A 39 -24.93 -35.30 10.93
C ALA A 39 -24.04 -36.10 9.97
N MET A 40 -24.48 -37.30 9.58
CA MET A 40 -23.81 -38.08 8.55
C MET A 40 -23.73 -37.22 7.30
N GLU A 41 -22.53 -37.03 6.76
CA GLU A 41 -22.34 -36.37 5.48
C GLU A 41 -23.22 -37.08 4.45
N THR A 42 -24.12 -36.33 3.82
CA THR A 42 -25.02 -36.91 2.83
C THR A 42 -24.22 -37.48 1.66
N ALA A 43 -24.66 -38.59 1.07
CA ALA A 43 -24.02 -39.19 -0.11
C ALA A 43 -23.81 -38.17 -1.25
N LYS A 44 -24.67 -37.15 -1.35
CA LYS A 44 -24.55 -36.02 -2.27
C LYS A 44 -23.35 -35.12 -1.94
N SER A 45 -23.10 -34.85 -0.66
CA SER A 45 -21.91 -34.11 -0.18
C SER A 45 -20.64 -34.90 -0.48
N GLN A 46 -20.64 -36.20 -0.22
CA GLN A 46 -19.48 -37.07 -0.49
C GLN A 46 -19.18 -37.19 -1.98
N MET A 47 -20.21 -37.35 -2.82
CA MET A 47 -20.04 -37.35 -4.29
C MET A 47 -19.54 -36.00 -4.82
N HIS A 48 -20.02 -34.89 -4.25
CA HIS A 48 -19.55 -33.56 -4.64
C HIS A 48 -18.09 -33.35 -4.24
N ALA A 49 -17.71 -33.75 -3.02
CA ALA A 49 -16.32 -33.73 -2.55
C ALA A 49 -15.42 -34.63 -3.41
N MET A 50 -15.87 -35.84 -3.76
CA MET A 50 -15.16 -36.74 -4.69
C MET A 50 -14.99 -36.11 -6.08
N ARG A 51 -16.03 -35.46 -6.62
CA ARG A 51 -15.95 -34.78 -7.92
C ARG A 51 -14.97 -33.60 -7.87
N GLN A 52 -15.02 -32.79 -6.80
CA GLN A 52 -14.07 -31.70 -6.60
C GLN A 52 -12.64 -32.21 -6.45
N ALA A 53 -12.41 -33.26 -5.65
CA ALA A 53 -11.10 -33.88 -5.49
C ALA A 53 -10.58 -34.50 -6.79
N SER A 54 -11.44 -35.14 -7.58
CA SER A 54 -11.10 -35.70 -8.89
C SER A 54 -10.73 -34.60 -9.91
N THR A 55 -11.45 -33.48 -9.89
CA THR A 55 -11.17 -32.32 -10.75
C THR A 55 -9.86 -31.65 -10.35
N ALA A 56 -9.63 -31.46 -9.05
CA ALA A 56 -8.38 -30.91 -8.52
C ALA A 56 -7.17 -31.82 -8.82
N ALA A 57 -7.34 -33.14 -8.69
CA ALA A 57 -6.29 -34.11 -9.03
C ALA A 57 -5.98 -34.14 -10.54
N ALA A 58 -6.99 -33.95 -11.39
CA ALA A 58 -6.80 -33.84 -12.83
C ALA A 58 -6.08 -32.54 -13.21
N GLU A 59 -6.39 -31.42 -12.55
CA GLU A 59 -5.71 -30.13 -12.73
C GLU A 59 -4.24 -30.16 -12.27
N GLU A 60 -3.94 -30.86 -11.17
CA GLU A 60 -2.56 -31.12 -10.74
C GLU A 60 -1.78 -32.03 -11.72
N GLY A 61 -2.47 -32.91 -12.45
CA GLY A 61 -1.86 -33.80 -13.44
C GLY A 61 -1.14 -33.08 -14.57
N HIS A 62 -1.59 -31.88 -14.94
CA HIS A 62 -0.99 -31.05 -16.00
C HIS A 62 0.23 -30.24 -15.53
N LEU A 63 0.53 -30.21 -14.23
CA LEU A 63 1.74 -29.60 -13.66
C LEU A 63 2.96 -30.53 -13.69
N ARG A 64 2.74 -31.83 -13.93
CA ARG A 64 3.77 -32.85 -13.99
C ARG A 64 4.29 -33.03 -15.43
N ALA A 65 5.23 -33.94 -15.61
CA ALA A 65 5.66 -34.34 -16.94
C ALA A 65 4.48 -34.92 -17.76
N PRO A 66 4.43 -34.70 -19.08
CA PRO A 66 3.40 -35.27 -19.94
C PRO A 66 3.43 -36.80 -19.87
N PRO A 67 2.27 -37.48 -19.91
CA PRO A 67 2.25 -38.93 -20.00
C PRO A 67 2.89 -39.38 -21.33
N PRO A 68 3.50 -40.58 -21.37
CA PRO A 68 4.12 -41.15 -22.56
C PRO A 68 3.04 -41.70 -23.52
N ASP A 69 2.06 -40.88 -23.88
CA ASP A 69 0.96 -41.23 -24.77
C ASP A 69 1.26 -40.71 -26.19
N PRO A 70 1.36 -41.59 -27.20
CA PRO A 70 1.62 -41.20 -28.59
C PRO A 70 0.45 -40.46 -29.26
N SER A 71 -0.74 -40.42 -28.65
CA SER A 71 -1.90 -39.69 -29.18
C SER A 71 -1.88 -38.18 -28.89
N LEU A 72 -0.95 -37.72 -28.04
CA LEU A 72 -0.81 -36.31 -27.72
C LEU A 72 -0.17 -35.54 -28.88
N ILE A 73 -0.79 -34.43 -29.24
CA ILE A 73 -0.29 -33.51 -30.25
C ILE A 73 0.84 -32.69 -29.62
N GLN A 74 1.97 -32.62 -30.31
CA GLN A 74 3.15 -31.88 -29.86
C GLN A 74 3.33 -30.61 -30.69
N ALA A 75 3.57 -29.49 -30.01
CA ALA A 75 3.96 -28.21 -30.62
C ALA A 75 5.23 -27.70 -29.93
N SER A 76 6.12 -27.05 -30.68
CA SER A 76 7.36 -26.49 -30.13
C SER A 76 7.42 -25.00 -30.41
N LEU A 77 7.64 -24.21 -29.36
CA LEU A 77 7.90 -22.78 -29.44
C LEU A 77 9.39 -22.54 -29.24
N VAL A 78 10.02 -21.91 -30.23
CA VAL A 78 11.44 -21.56 -30.19
C VAL A 78 11.59 -20.06 -29.98
N ILE A 79 12.30 -19.67 -28.93
CA ILE A 79 12.64 -18.28 -28.64
C ILE A 79 14.00 -17.97 -29.29
N PRO A 80 14.09 -17.01 -30.23
CA PRO A 80 15.34 -16.75 -30.93
C PRO A 80 16.33 -15.97 -30.03
N GLY A 81 17.54 -16.51 -29.83
CA GLY A 81 18.65 -15.83 -29.17
C GLY A 81 18.58 -15.83 -27.63
N GLN A 82 19.73 -16.07 -26.97
CA GLN A 82 19.82 -16.11 -25.50
C GLN A 82 19.46 -14.77 -24.83
N HIS A 83 19.70 -13.64 -25.51
CA HIS A 83 19.38 -12.30 -25.01
C HIS A 83 17.88 -11.95 -25.05
N MET A 84 17.07 -12.73 -25.78
CA MET A 84 15.61 -12.55 -25.87
C MET A 84 14.85 -13.40 -24.85
N LEU A 85 15.55 -14.16 -24.02
CA LEU A 85 14.96 -14.95 -22.94
C LEU A 85 14.54 -14.01 -21.82
N PRO A 86 13.23 -13.94 -21.51
CA PRO A 86 12.78 -13.12 -20.40
C PRO A 86 13.34 -13.63 -19.06
N ARG A 87 13.71 -12.69 -18.19
CA ARG A 87 13.99 -13.02 -16.78
C ARG A 87 12.71 -13.57 -16.14
N GLY A 88 12.83 -14.70 -15.44
CA GLY A 88 11.69 -15.39 -14.81
C GLY A 88 11.18 -16.62 -15.57
N LEU A 89 11.53 -16.79 -16.85
CA LEU A 89 11.22 -18.03 -17.59
C LEU A 89 11.96 -19.26 -17.03
N ASP A 90 13.03 -19.04 -16.26
CA ASP A 90 13.78 -20.08 -15.55
C ASP A 90 13.01 -20.68 -14.37
N ASN A 91 11.94 -20.00 -13.90
CA ASN A 91 11.07 -20.57 -12.90
C ASN A 91 10.16 -21.66 -13.54
N PRO A 92 10.22 -22.92 -13.07
CA PRO A 92 9.40 -24.01 -13.62
C PRO A 92 7.90 -23.80 -13.44
N ALA A 93 7.49 -22.92 -12.51
CA ALA A 93 6.10 -22.57 -12.23
C ALA A 93 5.58 -21.38 -13.07
N ALA A 94 6.43 -20.72 -13.86
CA ALA A 94 6.08 -19.47 -14.55
C ALA A 94 4.90 -19.57 -15.54
N LEU A 95 4.56 -20.79 -15.98
CA LEU A 95 3.50 -21.08 -16.94
C LEU A 95 2.42 -22.03 -16.37
N ASP A 96 2.40 -22.26 -15.06
CA ASP A 96 1.48 -23.21 -14.42
C ASP A 96 0.01 -22.85 -14.62
N ASP A 97 -0.32 -21.56 -14.58
CA ASP A 97 -1.69 -21.12 -14.82
C ASP A 97 -2.15 -21.45 -16.24
N ILE A 98 -1.25 -21.34 -17.22
CA ILE A 98 -1.52 -21.70 -18.62
C ILE A 98 -1.69 -23.23 -18.74
N ARG A 99 -0.84 -24.02 -18.06
CA ARG A 99 -0.95 -25.49 -18.01
C ARG A 99 -2.33 -25.91 -17.48
N LYS A 100 -2.76 -25.34 -16.36
CA LYS A 100 -4.04 -25.63 -15.71
C LYS A 100 -5.23 -25.19 -16.57
N LYS A 101 -5.22 -23.92 -17.01
CA LYS A 101 -6.33 -23.30 -17.75
C LYS A 101 -6.62 -24.03 -19.07
N HIS A 102 -5.57 -24.34 -19.83
CA HIS A 102 -5.71 -24.95 -21.15
C HIS A 102 -5.59 -26.47 -21.15
N LYS A 103 -5.34 -27.09 -19.98
CA LYS A 103 -5.16 -28.55 -19.82
C LYS A 103 -4.09 -29.08 -20.78
N VAL A 104 -2.94 -28.41 -20.79
CA VAL A 104 -1.78 -28.74 -21.62
C VAL A 104 -0.56 -28.96 -20.74
N TRP A 105 0.33 -29.84 -21.18
CA TRP A 105 1.65 -29.97 -20.58
C TRP A 105 2.60 -29.01 -21.30
N ILE A 106 3.29 -28.17 -20.54
CA ILE A 106 4.31 -27.26 -21.07
C ILE A 106 5.62 -27.67 -20.44
N THR A 107 6.61 -28.09 -21.22
CA THR A 107 7.93 -28.48 -20.73
C THR A 107 9.01 -27.63 -21.40
N ARG A 108 10.08 -27.37 -20.67
CA ARG A 108 11.22 -26.64 -21.20
C ARG A 108 12.34 -27.62 -21.49
N VAL A 109 12.48 -27.98 -22.77
CA VAL A 109 13.45 -29.00 -23.22
C VAL A 109 14.85 -28.39 -23.34
N GLN A 110 14.91 -27.12 -23.73
CA GLN A 110 16.12 -26.30 -23.78
C GLN A 110 15.82 -24.91 -23.21
N PRO A 111 16.83 -24.12 -22.81
CA PRO A 111 16.61 -22.77 -22.30
C PRO A 111 15.72 -21.90 -23.21
N ASN A 112 15.77 -22.11 -24.52
CA ASN A 112 15.02 -21.35 -25.51
C ASN A 112 13.93 -22.14 -26.25
N VAL A 113 13.61 -23.36 -25.80
CA VAL A 113 12.60 -24.20 -26.45
C VAL A 113 11.57 -24.68 -25.42
N LEU A 114 10.32 -24.27 -25.64
CA LEU A 114 9.16 -24.75 -24.91
C LEU A 114 8.42 -25.77 -25.77
N GLU A 115 8.23 -26.97 -25.23
CA GLU A 115 7.45 -28.03 -25.85
C GLU A 115 6.10 -28.12 -25.15
N LEU A 116 5.04 -27.99 -25.95
CA LEU A 116 3.66 -28.11 -25.51
C LEU A 116 3.10 -29.45 -26.00
N ARG A 117 2.41 -30.17 -25.11
CA ARG A 117 1.65 -31.37 -25.46
C ARG A 117 0.22 -31.24 -25.01
N GLY A 118 -0.71 -31.72 -25.82
CA GLY A 118 -2.14 -31.67 -25.50
C GLY A 118 -2.98 -32.56 -26.38
N GLU A 119 -4.20 -32.84 -25.93
CA GLU A 119 -5.16 -33.71 -26.60
C GLU A 119 -5.86 -33.01 -27.79
N SER A 120 -5.75 -31.68 -27.90
CA SER A 120 -6.48 -30.89 -28.88
C SER A 120 -5.62 -29.76 -29.45
N ILE A 121 -5.64 -29.62 -30.78
CA ILE A 121 -4.98 -28.52 -31.50
C ILE A 121 -5.48 -27.17 -31.01
N ARG A 122 -6.79 -27.04 -30.77
CA ARG A 122 -7.39 -25.77 -30.32
C ARG A 122 -6.82 -25.31 -28.98
N ARG A 123 -6.76 -26.22 -28.00
CA ARG A 123 -6.18 -25.94 -26.67
C ARG A 123 -4.69 -25.57 -26.78
N LEU A 124 -3.96 -26.25 -27.68
CA LEU A 124 -2.55 -25.92 -27.94
C LEU A 124 -2.38 -24.54 -28.57
N GLN A 125 -3.25 -24.14 -29.50
CA GLN A 125 -3.21 -22.80 -30.11
C GLN A 125 -3.54 -21.70 -29.09
N GLU A 126 -4.57 -21.92 -28.27
CA GLU A 126 -4.96 -21.00 -27.18
C GLU A 126 -3.81 -20.87 -26.16
N ALA A 127 -3.22 -21.99 -25.73
CA ALA A 127 -2.06 -21.99 -24.85
C ALA A 127 -0.84 -21.31 -25.48
N MET A 128 -0.54 -21.56 -26.76
CA MET A 128 0.58 -20.94 -27.48
C MET A 128 0.44 -19.41 -27.53
N SER A 129 -0.78 -18.92 -27.80
CA SER A 129 -1.09 -17.49 -27.76
C SER A 129 -0.82 -16.91 -26.37
N GLU A 130 -1.30 -17.56 -25.30
CA GLU A 130 -1.07 -17.09 -23.94
C GLU A 130 0.40 -17.18 -23.48
N ILE A 131 1.17 -18.15 -23.97
CA ILE A 131 2.62 -18.22 -23.74
C ILE A 131 3.31 -17.04 -24.42
N ASN A 132 2.98 -16.71 -25.66
CA ASN A 132 3.56 -15.55 -26.34
C ASN A 132 3.30 -14.25 -25.58
N TRP A 133 2.07 -14.07 -25.06
CA TRP A 133 1.74 -12.96 -24.17
C TRP A 133 2.54 -13.00 -22.85
N ALA A 134 2.67 -14.17 -22.22
CA ALA A 134 3.45 -14.32 -20.99
C ALA A 134 4.92 -13.92 -21.21
N LEU A 135 5.53 -14.38 -22.31
CA LEU A 135 6.91 -14.04 -22.67
C LEU A 135 7.07 -12.54 -22.96
N HIS A 136 6.11 -11.94 -23.65
CA HIS A 136 6.07 -10.51 -23.87
C HIS A 136 6.04 -9.73 -22.55
N ASP A 137 5.16 -10.12 -21.61
CA ASP A 137 5.00 -9.44 -20.32
C ASP A 137 6.24 -9.59 -19.43
N MET A 138 6.85 -10.78 -19.42
CA MET A 138 8.13 -10.99 -18.71
C MET A 138 9.25 -10.12 -19.30
N ARG A 139 9.30 -9.92 -20.63
CA ARG A 139 10.27 -9.02 -21.27
C ARG A 139 10.03 -7.56 -20.89
N LEU A 140 8.77 -7.12 -20.91
CA LEU A 140 8.40 -5.77 -20.47
C LEU A 140 8.83 -5.52 -19.02
N SER A 141 8.60 -6.50 -18.14
CA SER A 141 8.97 -6.41 -16.72
C SER A 141 10.49 -6.29 -16.48
N GLY A 142 11.31 -6.75 -17.44
CA GLY A 142 12.78 -6.69 -17.36
C GLY A 142 13.42 -5.51 -18.10
N GLY A 143 12.67 -4.79 -18.94
CA GLY A 143 13.22 -3.85 -19.94
C GLY A 143 13.24 -2.37 -19.55
N ASN A 144 12.34 -1.90 -18.68
CA ASN A 144 12.24 -0.46 -18.39
C ASN A 144 12.87 -0.08 -17.04
N PRO A 145 13.67 1.00 -16.96
CA PRO A 145 14.14 1.53 -15.69
C PRO A 145 12.94 2.15 -14.97
N THR A 146 12.34 1.35 -14.09
CA THR A 146 11.23 1.69 -13.22
C THR A 146 11.61 2.76 -12.20
N THR A 147 12.91 2.96 -11.98
CA THR A 147 13.46 3.94 -11.04
C THR A 147 13.91 5.20 -11.78
N ARG A 148 13.38 6.36 -11.38
CA ARG A 148 13.76 7.69 -11.91
C ARG A 148 14.13 8.62 -10.77
N PHE A 149 15.12 9.47 -11.01
CA PHE A 149 15.55 10.51 -10.08
C PHE A 149 15.54 11.84 -10.82
N LEU A 150 14.76 12.79 -10.32
CA LEU A 150 14.63 14.14 -10.87
C LEU A 150 15.00 15.18 -9.84
N ALA A 151 15.35 16.38 -10.31
CA ALA A 151 15.39 17.57 -9.48
C ALA A 151 14.16 18.44 -9.82
N GLN A 152 13.42 18.87 -8.80
CA GLN A 152 12.31 19.80 -8.91
C GLN A 152 12.83 21.21 -9.08
N LYS A 153 12.42 21.88 -10.17
CA LYS A 153 12.81 23.26 -10.45
C LYS A 153 12.64 24.15 -9.20
N PRO A 154 13.59 25.06 -8.92
CA PRO A 154 13.50 25.89 -7.72
C PRO A 154 12.20 26.71 -7.71
N VAL A 155 11.53 26.70 -6.56
CA VAL A 155 10.33 27.47 -6.26
C VAL A 155 10.72 28.71 -5.46
N ASN A 156 11.57 28.54 -4.44
CA ASN A 156 11.82 29.58 -3.44
C ASN A 156 13.14 30.35 -3.61
N VAL A 157 13.93 29.99 -4.63
CA VAL A 157 15.28 30.55 -4.86
C VAL A 157 15.53 30.81 -6.34
N PRO A 158 16.44 31.73 -6.70
CA PRO A 158 16.79 31.97 -8.09
C PRO A 158 17.50 30.75 -8.73
N ASP A 159 17.40 30.63 -10.06
CA ASP A 159 18.05 29.55 -10.83
C ASP A 159 19.58 29.49 -10.68
N SER A 160 20.21 30.59 -10.25
CA SER A 160 21.64 30.67 -9.96
C SER A 160 22.05 30.06 -8.61
N ALA A 161 21.10 29.57 -7.83
CA ALA A 161 21.33 28.97 -6.52
C ALA A 161 22.33 27.80 -6.58
N VAL A 162 23.19 27.74 -5.56
CA VAL A 162 24.17 26.66 -5.38
C VAL A 162 23.53 25.58 -4.51
N VAL A 163 23.47 24.38 -5.06
CA VAL A 163 23.03 23.16 -4.37
C VAL A 163 24.25 22.48 -3.76
N ARG A 164 24.18 22.23 -2.46
CA ARG A 164 25.15 21.46 -1.71
C ARG A 164 24.67 20.01 -1.56
N VAL A 165 25.55 19.08 -1.91
CA VAL A 165 25.31 17.64 -1.90
C VAL A 165 26.38 16.97 -1.05
N ASP A 166 26.10 16.81 0.23
CA ASP A 166 26.93 16.02 1.14
C ASP A 166 26.44 14.56 1.24
N VAL A 167 27.35 13.65 1.57
CA VAL A 167 27.04 12.21 1.60
C VAL A 167 26.20 11.88 2.84
N ASN A 168 25.20 11.01 2.67
CA ASN A 168 24.22 10.61 3.70
C ASN A 168 23.39 11.78 4.27
N THR A 169 23.37 12.90 3.56
CA THR A 169 22.56 14.06 3.90
C THR A 169 21.65 14.42 2.74
N ARG A 170 20.59 15.17 3.06
CA ARG A 170 19.71 15.74 2.06
C ARG A 170 20.43 16.85 1.26
N PRO A 171 20.37 16.84 -0.09
CA PRO A 171 20.78 17.98 -0.88
C PRO A 171 20.00 19.24 -0.50
N HIS A 172 20.69 20.38 -0.36
CA HIS A 172 20.06 21.64 0.06
C HIS A 172 20.71 22.84 -0.64
N VAL A 173 19.98 23.95 -0.76
CA VAL A 173 20.51 25.21 -1.29
C VAL A 173 21.26 25.99 -0.20
N ALA A 174 22.48 26.45 -0.51
CA ALA A 174 23.41 27.06 0.45
C ALA A 174 23.13 28.54 0.78
N THR A 175 22.22 29.23 0.09
CA THR A 175 21.92 30.64 0.35
C THR A 175 20.43 30.90 0.15
N MET A 176 19.74 31.27 1.23
CA MET A 176 18.30 31.54 1.19
C MET A 176 18.00 33.04 1.22
N LYS A 177 17.32 33.52 0.18
CA LYS A 177 16.37 34.61 0.30
C LYS A 177 15.01 34.04 -0.05
N ARG A 178 14.13 33.87 0.95
CA ARG A 178 12.77 33.37 0.71
C ARG A 178 12.03 34.36 -0.17
N ILE A 179 11.64 33.90 -1.35
CA ILE A 179 10.59 34.52 -2.14
C ILE A 179 9.49 33.45 -2.20
N PRO A 180 8.29 33.70 -1.64
CA PRO A 180 7.16 32.79 -1.83
C PRO A 180 6.97 32.57 -3.33
N GLY A 181 7.22 31.34 -3.77
CA GLY A 181 7.17 30.96 -5.18
C GLY A 181 5.87 30.26 -5.53
N ASP A 182 5.46 30.39 -6.78
CA ASP A 182 4.39 29.58 -7.35
C ASP A 182 4.89 28.14 -7.58
N THR A 183 4.11 27.13 -7.19
CA THR A 183 4.45 25.72 -7.39
C THR A 183 4.12 25.23 -8.81
N LEU A 184 3.27 25.96 -9.55
CA LEU A 184 2.85 25.58 -10.90
C LEU A 184 4.02 25.43 -11.90
N PRO A 185 5.01 26.34 -11.96
CA PRO A 185 6.20 26.14 -12.80
C PRO A 185 6.99 24.88 -12.48
N ALA A 186 7.06 24.50 -11.20
CA ALA A 186 7.72 23.27 -10.78
C ALA A 186 6.91 22.02 -11.18
N ALA A 187 5.59 22.06 -11.04
CA ALA A 187 4.71 20.98 -11.50
C ALA A 187 4.82 20.78 -13.02
N LEU A 188 4.82 21.85 -13.81
CA LEU A 188 4.95 21.81 -15.27
C LEU A 188 6.30 21.21 -15.71
N ASP A 189 7.38 21.57 -15.02
CA ASP A 189 8.71 21.03 -15.30
C ASP A 189 8.78 19.52 -15.00
N ILE A 190 8.25 19.09 -13.84
CA ILE A 190 8.16 17.67 -13.48
C ILE A 190 7.28 16.91 -14.46
N PHE A 191 6.16 17.49 -14.88
CA PHE A 191 5.26 16.93 -15.89
C PHE A 191 6.01 16.64 -17.19
N HIS A 192 6.73 17.62 -17.75
CA HIS A 192 7.50 17.42 -18.99
C HIS A 192 8.58 16.34 -18.85
N GLN A 193 9.18 16.18 -17.67
CA GLN A 193 10.18 15.15 -17.41
C GLN A 193 9.59 13.73 -17.24
N LEU A 194 8.38 13.61 -16.68
CA LEU A 194 7.75 12.33 -16.38
C LEU A 194 6.78 11.84 -17.46
N HIS A 195 6.03 12.73 -18.10
CA HIS A 195 4.99 12.42 -19.09
C HIS A 195 5.46 11.46 -20.20
N PRO A 196 6.64 11.64 -20.83
CA PRO A 196 7.12 10.72 -21.85
C PRO A 196 7.31 9.28 -21.35
N GLY A 197 7.50 9.10 -20.04
CA GLY A 197 7.64 7.80 -19.40
C GLY A 197 6.36 7.23 -18.81
N LEU A 198 5.27 8.00 -18.78
CA LEU A 198 4.04 7.64 -18.07
C LEU A 198 3.38 6.42 -18.69
N VAL A 199 2.93 6.52 -19.93
CA VAL A 199 2.25 5.40 -20.62
C VAL A 199 3.16 4.15 -20.68
N PRO A 200 4.44 4.23 -21.09
CA PRO A 200 5.30 3.05 -21.12
C PRO A 200 5.51 2.38 -19.77
N SER A 201 5.61 3.15 -18.68
CA SER A 201 5.77 2.58 -17.33
C SER A 201 4.47 1.92 -16.85
N MET A 202 3.34 2.54 -17.17
CA MET A 202 2.02 2.01 -16.84
C MET A 202 1.72 0.71 -17.61
N ASP A 203 2.11 0.62 -18.88
CA ASP A 203 1.95 -0.62 -19.65
C ASP A 203 2.78 -1.79 -19.08
N VAL A 204 3.98 -1.52 -18.56
CA VAL A 204 4.80 -2.54 -17.86
C VAL A 204 4.07 -3.03 -16.61
N LEU A 205 3.55 -2.10 -15.79
CA LEU A 205 2.84 -2.44 -14.56
C LEU A 205 1.54 -3.21 -14.83
N ARG A 206 0.83 -2.88 -15.93
CA ARG A 206 -0.38 -3.57 -16.37
C ARG A 206 -0.14 -5.04 -16.74
N GLY A 207 1.04 -5.33 -17.28
CA GLY A 207 1.48 -6.68 -17.62
C GLY A 207 1.88 -7.54 -16.41
N LEU A 208 1.98 -6.95 -15.21
CA LEU A 208 2.29 -7.72 -14.00
C LEU A 208 1.05 -8.46 -13.53
N GLY A 209 1.13 -9.80 -13.45
CA GLY A 209 0.07 -10.65 -12.92
C GLY A 209 -0.09 -10.61 -11.39
N THR A 210 0.82 -9.94 -10.68
CA THR A 210 0.76 -9.77 -9.22
C THR A 210 -0.07 -8.55 -8.84
N GLU A 211 -0.72 -8.59 -7.69
CA GLU A 211 -1.32 -7.40 -7.06
C GLU A 211 -0.26 -6.30 -6.84
N LEU A 212 -0.66 -5.05 -7.03
CA LEU A 212 0.17 -3.85 -6.93
C LEU A 212 -0.42 -2.90 -5.90
N LYS A 213 0.44 -2.14 -5.23
CA LYS A 213 0.06 -0.98 -4.41
C LYS A 213 0.81 0.24 -4.89
N MET A 214 0.09 1.35 -5.04
CA MET A 214 0.63 2.63 -5.47
C MET A 214 0.48 3.67 -4.37
N ARG A 215 1.52 4.49 -4.18
CA ARG A 215 1.57 5.54 -3.15
C ARG A 215 2.59 6.60 -3.52
N VAL A 216 2.35 7.83 -3.09
CA VAL A 216 3.37 8.87 -3.00
C VAL A 216 3.90 8.89 -1.58
N ASN A 217 5.22 8.79 -1.41
CA ASN A 217 5.83 8.93 -0.10
C ASN A 217 6.57 10.26 -0.02
N PHE A 218 6.45 10.93 1.12
CA PHE A 218 7.28 12.09 1.45
C PHE A 218 8.41 11.66 2.38
N GLY A 219 9.62 12.11 2.10
CA GLY A 219 10.82 11.67 2.80
C GLY A 219 12.01 12.58 2.53
N ARG A 220 13.22 12.10 2.83
CA ARG A 220 14.46 12.84 2.59
C ARG A 220 15.31 12.08 1.59
N LEU A 221 15.62 12.69 0.45
CA LEU A 221 16.55 12.08 -0.49
C LEU A 221 17.94 12.08 0.14
N GLN A 222 18.53 10.90 0.29
CA GLN A 222 19.90 10.75 0.75
C GLN A 222 20.80 10.34 -0.41
N VAL A 223 21.81 11.16 -0.69
CA VAL A 223 22.88 10.81 -1.63
C VAL A 223 23.95 10.03 -0.86
N ARG A 224 24.02 8.72 -1.06
CA ARG A 224 24.98 7.82 -0.40
C ARG A 224 26.31 7.73 -1.14
N MET A 225 26.31 7.98 -2.45
CA MET A 225 27.52 7.97 -3.28
C MET A 225 27.47 9.10 -4.30
N ARG A 226 28.51 9.95 -4.33
CA ARG A 226 28.64 11.00 -5.34
C ARG A 226 29.45 10.52 -6.54
N LYS A 227 29.20 11.12 -7.70
CA LYS A 227 30.08 10.93 -8.88
C LYS A 227 31.47 11.48 -8.57
N LYS A 228 32.51 10.67 -8.79
CA LYS A 228 33.91 11.05 -8.61
C LYS A 228 34.24 12.30 -9.43
N GLY A 229 34.97 13.26 -8.85
CA GLY A 229 35.44 14.47 -9.51
C GLY A 229 34.45 15.64 -9.52
N LEU A 230 33.22 15.47 -9.02
CA LEU A 230 32.33 16.59 -8.71
C LEU A 230 32.56 17.03 -7.25
N GLY A 231 32.70 18.34 -7.02
CA GLY A 231 32.70 18.92 -5.70
C GLY A 231 31.38 18.68 -4.95
N ASN A 232 31.33 19.12 -3.69
CA ASN A 232 30.10 19.07 -2.88
C ASN A 232 29.10 20.16 -3.25
N GLU A 233 29.54 21.22 -3.94
CA GLU A 233 28.71 22.33 -4.39
C GLU A 233 28.61 22.35 -5.91
N MET A 234 27.41 22.61 -6.42
CA MET A 234 27.16 22.74 -7.85
C MET A 234 25.96 23.66 -8.11
N THR A 235 25.88 24.22 -9.31
CA THR A 235 24.68 24.94 -9.73
C THR A 235 23.49 24.01 -9.79
N TYR A 236 22.28 24.56 -9.62
CA TYR A 236 21.05 23.80 -9.74
C TYR A 236 20.96 23.01 -11.07
N THR A 237 21.31 23.62 -12.20
CA THR A 237 21.33 22.95 -13.51
C THR A 237 22.26 21.73 -13.54
N ASN A 238 23.42 21.80 -12.89
CA ASN A 238 24.36 20.68 -12.81
C ASN A 238 23.83 19.58 -11.90
N PHE A 239 23.15 19.95 -10.80
CA PHE A 239 22.44 19.01 -9.94
C PHE A 239 21.34 18.26 -10.72
N ALA A 240 20.46 18.99 -11.42
CA ALA A 240 19.41 18.42 -12.26
C ALA A 240 19.94 17.46 -13.34
N LYS A 241 21.07 17.80 -13.99
CA LYS A 241 21.74 16.90 -14.96
C LYS A 241 22.34 15.64 -14.33
N MET A 242 22.72 15.72 -13.06
CA MET A 242 23.38 14.63 -12.34
C MET A 242 22.37 13.62 -11.79
N MET A 243 21.19 14.09 -11.36
CA MET A 243 20.14 13.30 -10.74
C MET A 243 19.71 12.04 -11.52
N PRO A 244 19.40 12.11 -12.83
CA PRO A 244 19.03 10.92 -13.61
C PRO A 244 20.09 9.81 -13.59
N GLY A 245 21.35 10.15 -13.36
CA GLY A 245 22.45 9.18 -13.28
C GLY A 245 22.36 8.23 -12.08
N TYR A 246 21.54 8.53 -11.06
CA TYR A 246 21.28 7.63 -9.94
C TYR A 246 20.37 6.46 -10.29
N SER A 247 19.53 6.57 -11.32
CA SER A 247 18.68 5.47 -11.80
C SER A 247 19.47 4.27 -12.29
N VAL A 248 20.67 4.50 -12.85
CA VAL A 248 21.52 3.46 -13.44
C VAL A 248 22.61 3.02 -12.47
N ARG A 249 23.23 3.98 -11.76
CA ARG A 249 24.39 3.70 -10.90
C ARG A 249 24.01 3.33 -9.48
N GLY A 250 22.77 3.59 -9.06
CA GLY A 250 22.39 3.59 -7.66
C GLY A 250 23.15 4.67 -6.86
N GLY A 251 23.09 4.59 -5.54
CA GLY A 251 23.79 5.53 -4.66
C GLY A 251 22.97 6.72 -4.19
N ALA A 252 21.67 6.75 -4.49
CA ALA A 252 20.70 7.64 -3.88
C ALA A 252 19.42 6.87 -3.52
N GLY A 253 18.69 7.33 -2.51
CA GLY A 253 17.41 6.75 -2.11
C GLY A 253 16.61 7.70 -1.24
N LEU A 254 15.29 7.57 -1.27
CA LEU A 254 14.39 8.33 -0.41
C LEU A 254 14.27 7.62 0.94
N ASP A 255 14.60 8.31 2.02
CA ASP A 255 14.36 7.85 3.39
C ASP A 255 13.02 8.37 3.87
N THR A 256 12.06 7.48 4.07
CA THR A 256 10.70 7.79 4.53
C THR A 256 10.53 7.63 6.04
N ARG A 257 11.56 7.14 6.75
CA ARG A 257 11.54 7.01 8.22
C ARG A 257 12.00 8.31 8.84
N LEU A 258 11.06 9.21 9.10
CA LEU A 258 11.37 10.52 9.67
C LEU A 258 11.53 10.39 11.20
N SER A 259 12.65 10.89 11.71
CA SER A 259 12.91 10.90 13.16
C SER A 259 12.04 11.95 13.88
N ASP A 260 11.94 11.83 15.21
CA ASP A 260 11.18 12.74 16.10
C ASP A 260 9.65 12.62 15.88
N ALA A 261 9.04 11.62 16.51
CA ALA A 261 7.62 11.30 16.32
C ALA A 261 6.66 12.41 16.81
N HIS A 262 7.11 13.28 17.71
CA HIS A 262 6.31 14.42 18.20
C HIS A 262 5.96 15.43 17.10
N VAL A 263 6.67 15.37 15.97
CA VAL A 263 6.37 16.16 14.79
C VAL A 263 5.07 15.75 14.13
N ALA A 264 4.73 14.46 14.16
CA ALA A 264 3.60 13.91 13.44
C ALA A 264 2.28 14.57 13.86
N ASP A 265 2.09 14.81 15.16
CA ASP A 265 0.91 15.50 15.71
C ASP A 265 0.77 16.91 15.15
N LYS A 266 1.88 17.67 15.15
CA LYS A 266 1.85 19.05 14.67
C LYS A 266 1.62 19.12 13.16
N VAL A 267 2.18 18.17 12.40
CA VAL A 267 1.91 18.03 10.96
C VAL A 267 0.45 17.67 10.71
N ALA A 268 -0.11 16.74 11.48
CA ALA A 268 -1.52 16.40 11.36
C ALA A 268 -2.41 17.62 11.65
N GLN A 269 -2.12 18.37 12.72
CA GLN A 269 -2.85 19.60 13.06
C GLN A 269 -2.79 20.64 11.94
N LEU A 270 -1.61 20.86 11.36
CA LEU A 270 -1.44 21.79 10.24
C LEU A 270 -2.27 21.38 9.02
N LEU A 271 -2.24 20.10 8.63
CA LEU A 271 -2.96 19.64 7.45
C LEU A 271 -4.49 19.58 7.67
N MET A 272 -4.93 19.51 8.92
CA MET A 272 -6.35 19.63 9.29
C MET A 272 -6.81 21.10 9.42
N ASP A 273 -5.88 22.06 9.50
CA ASP A 273 -6.23 23.48 9.51
C ASP A 273 -6.74 23.90 8.11
N PRO A 274 -7.98 24.43 7.99
CA PRO A 274 -8.50 24.94 6.72
C PRO A 274 -7.59 25.98 6.07
N ALA A 275 -6.79 26.72 6.84
CA ALA A 275 -5.84 27.70 6.33
C ALA A 275 -4.74 27.07 5.44
N ALA A 276 -4.39 25.80 5.66
CA ALA A 276 -3.45 25.07 4.80
C ALA A 276 -4.05 24.74 3.42
N GLY A 277 -5.39 24.83 3.29
CA GLY A 277 -6.11 24.52 2.05
C GLY A 277 -5.97 23.07 1.58
N ILE A 278 -5.71 22.16 2.53
CA ILE A 278 -5.61 20.71 2.30
C ILE A 278 -6.96 20.06 2.58
N LEU A 279 -7.60 20.42 3.69
CA LEU A 279 -8.97 20.03 4.05
C LEU A 279 -9.91 21.20 3.73
N ASP A 280 -10.83 21.01 2.78
CA ASP A 280 -11.72 22.09 2.30
C ASP A 280 -13.10 22.13 3.01
N ASP A 281 -13.56 21.02 3.60
CA ASP A 281 -14.90 20.90 4.20
C ASP A 281 -14.82 20.33 5.62
N GLU A 282 -15.39 21.05 6.59
CA GLU A 282 -15.50 20.62 8.00
C GLU A 282 -16.32 19.34 8.16
N ASN A 283 -17.12 18.96 7.15
CA ASN A 283 -17.91 17.72 7.15
C ASN A 283 -17.13 16.50 6.68
N LEU A 284 -15.92 16.67 6.11
CA LEU A 284 -15.09 15.54 5.71
C LEU A 284 -14.49 14.88 6.95
N VAL A 285 -14.94 13.65 7.21
CA VAL A 285 -14.56 12.90 8.40
C VAL A 285 -13.09 12.47 8.30
N VAL A 286 -12.25 13.05 9.15
CA VAL A 286 -10.89 12.58 9.39
C VAL A 286 -10.95 11.21 10.07
N GLN A 287 -10.35 10.20 9.42
CA GLN A 287 -10.36 8.83 9.93
C GLN A 287 -9.08 8.54 10.71
N ARG A 288 -9.19 7.69 11.74
CA ARG A 288 -8.04 7.18 12.50
C ARG A 288 -7.95 5.67 12.39
N ARG A 289 -6.78 5.16 12.06
CA ARG A 289 -6.54 3.73 11.90
C ARG A 289 -5.29 3.28 12.63
N CYS A 290 -5.33 2.04 13.10
CA CYS A 290 -4.16 1.31 13.56
C CYS A 290 -3.96 0.08 12.67
N ALA A 291 -2.73 -0.11 12.20
CA ALA A 291 -2.31 -1.33 11.53
C ALA A 291 -1.22 -2.01 12.34
N ILE A 292 -1.38 -3.31 12.59
CA ILE A 292 -0.37 -4.15 13.22
C ILE A 292 0.19 -5.05 12.13
N LEU A 293 1.51 -5.04 11.99
CA LEU A 293 2.23 -5.86 11.02
C LEU A 293 3.18 -6.77 11.77
N LEU A 294 3.04 -8.09 11.62
CA LEU A 294 4.01 -9.06 12.12
C LEU A 294 4.85 -9.56 10.94
N GLN A 295 6.15 -9.27 10.96
CA GLN A 295 7.10 -9.73 9.96
C GLN A 295 7.47 -11.19 10.23
N ILE A 296 7.33 -12.04 9.22
CA ILE A 296 7.63 -13.48 9.27
C ILE A 296 8.42 -13.84 8.00
N GLY A 297 9.75 -13.78 8.04
CA GLY A 297 10.58 -14.01 6.87
C GLY A 297 10.32 -12.97 5.76
N ASP A 298 9.86 -13.41 4.59
CA ASP A 298 9.47 -12.55 3.46
C ASP A 298 7.97 -12.19 3.43
N GLN A 299 7.22 -12.56 4.47
CA GLN A 299 5.79 -12.36 4.58
C GLN A 299 5.44 -11.42 5.74
N GLU A 300 4.29 -10.77 5.61
CA GLU A 300 3.73 -9.87 6.61
C GLU A 300 2.32 -10.32 6.95
N LEU A 301 2.06 -10.56 8.23
CA LEU A 301 0.70 -10.67 8.74
C LEU A 301 0.20 -9.26 9.06
N VAL A 302 -0.79 -8.79 8.30
CA VAL A 302 -1.35 -7.44 8.43
C VAL A 302 -2.73 -7.52 9.07
N ALA A 303 -2.92 -6.72 10.10
CA ALA A 303 -4.15 -6.58 10.86
C ALA A 303 -4.51 -5.10 10.98
N GLU A 304 -5.65 -4.70 10.43
CA GLU A 304 -6.10 -3.31 10.42
C GLU A 304 -7.37 -3.17 11.27
N VAL A 305 -7.38 -2.16 12.13
CA VAL A 305 -8.52 -1.82 13.01
C VAL A 305 -8.64 -0.31 13.13
N GLU A 306 -9.86 0.18 13.41
CA GLU A 306 -10.04 1.57 13.80
C GLU A 306 -9.29 1.84 15.12
N THR A 307 -8.72 3.04 15.25
CA THR A 307 -7.94 3.37 16.45
C THR A 307 -8.84 3.34 17.68
N PRO A 308 -8.51 2.55 18.73
CA PRO A 308 -9.34 2.47 19.92
C PRO A 308 -9.37 3.83 20.64
N SER A 309 -10.56 4.38 20.87
CA SER A 309 -10.75 5.66 21.57
C SER A 309 -11.03 5.47 23.07
N THR A 310 -11.84 4.48 23.44
CA THR A 310 -12.27 4.27 24.84
C THR A 310 -12.17 2.81 25.29
N GLU A 311 -12.41 1.86 24.38
CA GLU A 311 -12.44 0.43 24.69
C GLU A 311 -11.22 -0.31 24.12
N ARG A 312 -10.91 -1.47 24.71
CA ARG A 312 -9.89 -2.37 24.16
C ARG A 312 -10.46 -3.03 22.91
N VAL A 313 -9.67 -3.02 21.82
CA VAL A 313 -10.09 -3.60 20.55
C VAL A 313 -9.25 -4.84 20.28
N GLN A 314 -9.93 -5.97 20.09
CA GLN A 314 -9.32 -7.20 19.61
C GLN A 314 -9.32 -7.21 18.08
N VAL A 315 -8.18 -7.54 17.47
CA VAL A 315 -8.09 -7.67 16.02
C VAL A 315 -8.92 -8.85 15.55
N SER A 316 -9.87 -8.60 14.64
CA SER A 316 -10.77 -9.61 14.08
C SER A 316 -10.46 -9.95 12.62
N ALA A 317 -9.96 -8.99 11.84
CA ALA A 317 -9.59 -9.16 10.45
C ALA A 317 -8.06 -9.13 10.29
N SER A 318 -7.51 -10.20 9.72
CA SER A 318 -6.08 -10.27 9.37
C SER A 318 -5.90 -10.96 8.03
N ARG A 319 -4.89 -10.52 7.29
CA ARG A 319 -4.48 -11.09 6.01
C ARG A 319 -2.97 -11.32 6.03
N MET A 320 -2.51 -12.30 5.26
CA MET A 320 -1.09 -12.47 5.01
C MET A 320 -0.78 -11.86 3.65
N THR A 321 0.22 -10.99 3.61
CA THR A 321 0.70 -10.35 2.39
C THR A 321 2.18 -10.64 2.18
N ARG A 322 2.60 -10.69 0.92
CA ARG A 322 4.00 -10.75 0.54
C ARG A 322 4.32 -9.52 -0.31
N THR A 323 5.20 -8.68 0.21
CA THR A 323 5.67 -7.47 -0.48
C THR A 323 7.02 -7.75 -1.13
N ASP A 324 7.12 -7.58 -2.45
CA ASP A 324 8.40 -7.73 -3.15
C ASP A 324 9.33 -6.58 -2.75
N LYS A 325 10.59 -6.89 -2.48
CA LYS A 325 11.62 -5.89 -2.14
C LYS A 325 11.92 -4.97 -3.33
N TRP A 326 11.62 -5.42 -4.55
CA TRP A 326 11.87 -4.66 -5.78
C TRP A 326 10.66 -3.83 -6.21
N THR A 327 10.78 -2.52 -6.05
CA THR A 327 9.79 -1.54 -6.52
C THR A 327 9.66 -1.57 -8.05
N ARG A 328 8.44 -1.73 -8.56
CA ARG A 328 8.15 -1.79 -10.01
C ARG A 328 7.94 -0.42 -10.62
N LEU A 329 7.77 0.61 -9.81
CA LEU A 329 7.92 2.01 -10.21
C LEU A 329 8.43 2.77 -8.99
N ASN A 330 9.40 3.65 -9.19
CA ASN A 330 9.96 4.49 -8.15
C ASN A 330 10.51 5.78 -8.78
N TRP A 331 9.66 6.78 -8.92
CA TRP A 331 10.05 8.09 -9.42
C TRP A 331 10.26 9.03 -8.27
N THR A 332 11.51 9.34 -7.96
CA THR A 332 11.91 10.21 -6.84
C THR A 332 12.25 11.61 -7.36
N VAL A 333 11.70 12.63 -6.72
CA VAL A 333 11.91 14.04 -7.05
C VAL A 333 12.53 14.76 -5.85
N ALA A 334 13.69 15.37 -6.07
CA ALA A 334 14.41 16.13 -5.07
C ALA A 334 14.11 17.62 -5.16
N ALA A 335 13.78 18.27 -4.05
CA ALA A 335 13.44 19.69 -3.98
C ALA A 335 14.42 20.45 -3.06
N PRO A 336 15.69 20.63 -3.47
CA PRO A 336 16.76 21.11 -2.58
C PRO A 336 16.54 22.52 -2.03
N ASP A 337 15.66 23.30 -2.62
CA ASP A 337 15.30 24.66 -2.20
C ASP A 337 14.13 24.74 -1.23
N MET A 338 13.44 23.62 -0.97
CA MET A 338 12.41 23.51 0.08
C MET A 338 13.01 23.51 1.48
N SER A 339 14.19 24.13 1.62
CA SER A 339 14.98 24.14 2.82
C SER A 339 14.64 25.30 3.77
N VAL A 340 14.76 25.07 5.07
CA VAL A 340 14.61 26.09 6.11
C VAL A 340 15.87 26.11 6.96
N GLU A 341 16.79 27.02 6.65
CA GLU A 341 17.88 27.30 7.58
C GLU A 341 17.30 28.11 8.75
N PRO A 342 17.53 27.71 10.02
CA PRO A 342 17.08 28.50 11.16
C PRO A 342 17.77 29.86 11.17
N GLN A 343 16.99 30.93 11.08
CA GLN A 343 17.45 32.27 11.43
C GLN A 343 17.62 32.38 12.95
N THR A 344 18.60 31.69 13.55
CA THR A 344 19.15 32.07 14.86
C THR A 344 20.61 31.66 14.95
N LEU A 345 21.48 32.66 14.85
CA LEU A 345 22.84 32.63 15.40
C LEU A 345 22.75 32.56 16.93
N SER A 346 22.40 31.41 17.48
CA SER A 346 22.53 31.12 18.90
C SER A 346 23.57 30.04 19.10
N ASN A 347 24.69 30.44 19.69
CA ASN A 347 25.75 29.56 20.16
C ASN A 347 25.18 28.56 21.19
N ARG A 348 24.80 27.37 20.75
CA ARG A 348 24.95 26.07 21.46
C ARG A 348 24.17 24.98 20.73
N ASN A 349 24.88 24.04 20.11
CA ASN A 349 24.52 22.63 19.84
C ASN A 349 23.03 22.21 19.85
N GLN A 350 22.15 22.95 19.19
CA GLN A 350 20.82 22.47 18.83
C GLN A 350 20.84 22.18 17.33
N LEU A 351 20.84 20.89 17.02
CA LEU A 351 20.71 20.36 15.68
C LEU A 351 19.27 20.62 15.22
N THR A 352 18.97 21.86 14.82
CA THR A 352 17.67 22.24 14.27
C THR A 352 17.48 21.50 12.95
N ARG A 353 16.89 20.30 13.01
CA ARG A 353 16.68 19.45 11.84
C ARG A 353 15.61 20.09 10.97
N SER A 354 16.07 20.73 9.91
CA SER A 354 15.22 21.28 8.87
C SER A 354 14.20 20.26 8.36
N ARG A 355 12.95 20.70 8.21
CA ARG A 355 11.80 19.86 7.85
C ARG A 355 11.47 20.11 6.39
N GLU A 356 12.22 19.41 5.55
CA GLU A 356 12.25 19.55 4.10
C GLU A 356 12.01 18.16 3.53
N LEU A 357 10.95 18.02 2.75
CA LEU A 357 10.55 16.73 2.22
C LEU A 357 10.69 16.72 0.70
N ASP A 358 11.45 15.75 0.23
CA ASP A 358 11.39 15.23 -1.13
C ASP A 358 10.25 14.24 -1.23
N TRP A 359 9.93 13.78 -2.44
CA TRP A 359 8.86 12.80 -2.61
C TRP A 359 9.21 11.75 -3.66
N ASN A 360 8.53 10.61 -3.60
CA ASN A 360 8.52 9.67 -4.69
C ASN A 360 7.14 9.11 -4.98
N LEU A 361 6.84 8.84 -6.26
CA LEU A 361 5.75 7.97 -6.66
C LEU A 361 6.29 6.54 -6.71
N GLN A 362 5.70 5.64 -5.92
CA GLN A 362 6.14 4.26 -5.80
C GLN A 362 5.00 3.29 -6.13
N VAL A 363 5.29 2.27 -6.93
CA VAL A 363 4.42 1.11 -7.15
C VAL A 363 5.17 -0.16 -6.75
N VAL A 364 4.61 -0.92 -5.82
CA VAL A 364 5.19 -2.16 -5.29
C VAL A 364 4.26 -3.35 -5.53
N PRO A 365 4.80 -4.55 -5.86
CA PRO A 365 4.04 -5.78 -5.80
C PRO A 365 3.69 -6.11 -4.35
N CYS A 366 2.42 -6.40 -4.10
CA CYS A 366 1.90 -6.74 -2.79
C CYS A 366 0.86 -7.85 -2.97
N GLU A 367 1.27 -9.11 -2.86
CA GLU A 367 0.40 -10.26 -3.09
C GLU A 367 -0.32 -10.66 -1.79
N THR A 368 -1.65 -10.69 -1.82
CA THR A 368 -2.46 -11.24 -0.74
C THR A 368 -2.51 -12.77 -0.84
N MET A 369 -2.06 -13.47 0.20
CA MET A 369 -2.05 -14.93 0.19
C MET A 369 -3.45 -15.49 0.46
N THR A 370 -3.84 -16.52 -0.31
CA THR A 370 -5.16 -17.15 -0.24
C THR A 370 -5.40 -17.96 1.03
N SER A 371 -4.34 -18.41 1.70
CA SER A 371 -4.46 -19.19 2.94
C SER A 371 -3.45 -18.75 3.98
N MET A 372 -3.93 -18.67 5.23
CA MET A 372 -3.13 -18.35 6.40
C MET A 372 -3.00 -19.61 7.29
N PRO A 373 -1.78 -19.99 7.70
CA PRO A 373 -1.57 -21.08 8.65
C PRO A 373 -2.37 -20.87 9.95
N THR A 374 -2.93 -21.95 10.48
CA THR A 374 -3.82 -21.89 11.67
C THR A 374 -3.13 -21.28 12.89
N GLU A 375 -1.83 -21.51 13.08
CA GLU A 375 -1.05 -20.91 14.16
C GLU A 375 -1.01 -19.39 14.06
N LEU A 376 -0.79 -18.85 12.86
CA LEU A 376 -0.73 -17.41 12.61
C LEU A 376 -2.12 -16.76 12.71
N ARG A 377 -3.17 -17.48 12.32
CA ARG A 377 -4.56 -17.03 12.55
C ARG A 377 -4.86 -16.92 14.05
N LYS A 378 -4.42 -17.89 14.85
CA LYS A 378 -4.55 -17.84 16.32
C LYS A 378 -3.72 -16.69 16.90
N LEU A 379 -2.51 -16.47 16.39
CA LEU A 379 -1.67 -15.34 16.79
C LEU A 379 -2.36 -14.01 16.51
N ALA A 380 -2.89 -13.81 15.30
CA ALA A 380 -3.63 -12.62 14.90
C ALA A 380 -4.84 -12.35 15.83
N GLY A 381 -5.64 -13.39 16.08
CA GLY A 381 -6.78 -13.29 17.00
C GLY A 381 -6.37 -13.05 18.45
N GLY A 382 -5.10 -13.24 18.81
CA GLY A 382 -4.60 -12.94 20.15
C GLY A 382 -4.13 -11.50 20.35
N ILE A 383 -4.16 -10.66 19.33
CA ILE A 383 -3.67 -9.28 19.40
C ILE A 383 -4.78 -8.37 19.93
N VAL A 384 -4.48 -7.64 21.00
CA VAL A 384 -5.39 -6.69 21.65
C VAL A 384 -4.72 -5.32 21.73
N LEU A 385 -5.38 -4.30 21.20
CA LEU A 385 -4.99 -2.91 21.36
C LEU A 385 -5.67 -2.31 22.59
N ILE A 386 -4.88 -1.70 23.45
CA ILE A 386 -5.35 -1.01 24.64
C ILE A 386 -5.12 0.49 24.42
N PRO A 387 -6.18 1.32 24.45
CA PRO A 387 -6.01 2.76 24.30
C PRO A 387 -5.12 3.31 25.42
N ASP A 388 -4.31 4.31 25.09
CA ASP A 388 -3.49 5.00 26.09
C ASP A 388 -4.40 5.95 26.89
N GLY A 389 -4.69 5.58 28.14
CA GLY A 389 -5.78 6.19 28.91
C GLY A 389 -5.40 7.55 29.52
N ALA A 390 -6.08 8.60 29.08
CA ALA A 390 -6.62 9.67 29.92
C ALA A 390 -7.80 10.30 29.17
N GLY A 391 -8.98 10.32 29.79
CA GLY A 391 -10.22 10.90 29.23
C GLY A 391 -10.14 12.42 29.07
N GLY A 392 -9.27 12.89 28.18
CA GLY A 392 -9.20 14.26 27.71
C GLY A 392 -9.62 14.29 26.25
N ASP A 393 -10.43 15.28 25.91
CA ASP A 393 -10.88 15.59 24.56
C ASP A 393 -9.64 15.91 23.69
N GLN A 394 -9.09 14.89 23.01
CA GLN A 394 -7.92 15.03 22.15
C GLN A 394 -8.23 14.49 20.77
N THR A 395 -9.14 15.19 20.10
CA THR A 395 -9.46 15.01 18.68
C THR A 395 -8.26 15.26 17.75
N ALA A 396 -7.05 15.55 18.24
CA ALA A 396 -5.89 15.88 17.40
C ALA A 396 -4.61 15.05 17.63
N ALA A 397 -4.56 14.09 18.57
CA ALA A 397 -3.29 13.42 18.92
C ALA A 397 -3.13 12.01 18.29
N LEU A 398 -2.06 11.80 17.52
CA LEU A 398 -1.49 10.51 17.09
C LEU A 398 -0.80 9.83 18.28
N LYS A 399 -1.60 9.34 19.23
CA LYS A 399 -1.11 8.54 20.35
C LYS A 399 -1.21 7.05 20.01
N PRO A 400 -0.09 6.33 19.86
CA PRO A 400 -0.13 4.91 19.58
C PRO A 400 -0.73 4.13 20.76
N PRO A 401 -1.70 3.22 20.54
CA PRO A 401 -2.20 2.35 21.60
C PRO A 401 -1.15 1.34 22.05
N ARG A 402 -1.33 0.78 23.24
CA ARG A 402 -0.48 -0.31 23.74
C ARG A 402 -0.89 -1.64 23.11
N VAL A 403 0.08 -2.38 22.58
CA VAL A 403 -0.15 -3.71 22.00
C VAL A 403 0.02 -4.80 23.05
N LEU A 404 -1.04 -5.58 23.31
CA LEU A 404 -1.01 -6.76 24.18
C LEU A 404 -1.20 -8.03 23.34
N MET A 405 -0.29 -8.98 23.53
CA MET A 405 -0.39 -10.33 22.96
C MET A 405 -0.96 -11.30 24.00
N THR A 406 -2.16 -11.82 23.76
CA THR A 406 -2.84 -12.77 24.67
C THR A 406 -2.43 -14.24 24.43
N THR A 407 -1.79 -14.51 23.29
CA THR A 407 -1.20 -15.81 22.95
C THR A 407 0.21 -15.61 22.40
N ARG A 408 1.05 -16.65 22.54
CA ARG A 408 2.39 -16.71 21.95
C ARG A 408 2.55 -17.81 20.91
N ALA A 409 1.48 -18.55 20.61
CA ALA A 409 1.52 -19.64 19.64
C ALA A 409 1.90 -19.10 18.24
N GLY A 410 2.93 -19.68 17.61
CA GLY A 410 3.48 -19.21 16.32
C GLY A 410 4.28 -17.92 16.40
N GLY A 411 4.48 -17.36 17.60
CA GLY A 411 5.20 -16.11 17.83
C GLY A 411 6.72 -16.23 17.72
N ASP A 412 7.25 -17.45 17.79
CA ASP A 412 8.65 -17.79 17.56
C ASP A 412 9.11 -17.55 16.12
N LYS A 413 8.15 -17.46 15.18
CA LYS A 413 8.38 -17.17 13.76
C LYS A 413 8.37 -15.67 13.44
N VAL A 414 8.01 -14.82 14.42
CA VAL A 414 7.90 -13.38 14.20
C VAL A 414 9.24 -12.72 14.44
N ASP A 415 9.78 -12.09 13.40
CA ASP A 415 11.05 -11.38 13.43
C ASP A 415 10.88 -9.99 14.04
N GLU A 416 9.80 -9.29 13.68
CA GLU A 416 9.50 -7.92 14.08
C GLU A 416 7.98 -7.72 14.20
N THR A 417 7.56 -6.93 15.19
CA THR A 417 6.19 -6.43 15.32
C THR A 417 6.21 -4.93 15.06
N LEU A 418 5.36 -4.44 14.15
CA LEU A 418 5.15 -3.02 13.90
C LEU A 418 3.72 -2.62 14.25
N LEU A 419 3.57 -1.49 14.92
CA LEU A 419 2.30 -0.78 15.10
C LEU A 419 2.39 0.55 14.35
N LYS A 420 1.60 0.69 13.28
CA LYS A 420 1.39 1.96 12.57
C LYS A 420 0.09 2.59 13.05
N THR A 421 0.15 3.76 13.65
CA THR A 421 -1.01 4.57 14.05
C THR A 421 -1.10 5.76 13.13
N SER A 422 -2.26 5.97 12.51
CA SER A 422 -2.41 6.92 11.42
C SER A 422 -3.64 7.80 11.55
N ILE A 423 -3.51 9.03 11.08
CA ILE A 423 -4.59 9.96 10.76
C ILE A 423 -4.66 10.06 9.24
N LEU A 424 -5.86 9.88 8.69
CA LEU A 424 -6.16 10.01 7.28
C LEU A 424 -6.92 11.32 7.04
N VAL A 425 -6.26 12.27 6.40
CA VAL A 425 -6.81 13.58 6.05
C VAL A 425 -7.26 13.57 4.59
N PRO A 426 -8.55 13.77 4.30
CA PRO A 426 -9.03 13.96 2.94
C PRO A 426 -8.39 15.18 2.27
N PHE A 427 -7.92 15.00 1.04
CA PHE A 427 -7.41 16.12 0.25
C PHE A 427 -8.58 16.75 -0.51
N LYS A 428 -9.13 17.82 0.05
CA LYS A 428 -10.26 18.59 -0.52
C LYS A 428 -11.44 17.68 -0.91
N ASP A 429 -12.14 18.00 -2.00
CA ASP A 429 -13.19 17.21 -2.62
C ASP A 429 -12.66 16.13 -3.59
N THR A 430 -11.39 15.75 -3.48
CA THR A 430 -10.74 14.79 -4.39
C THR A 430 -10.77 13.36 -3.83
N PRO A 431 -10.53 12.32 -4.66
CA PRO A 431 -10.46 10.93 -4.18
C PRO A 431 -9.14 10.59 -3.47
N PHE A 432 -8.32 11.59 -3.13
CA PHE A 432 -7.01 11.38 -2.53
C PHE A 432 -7.01 11.64 -1.01
N LEU A 433 -6.13 10.94 -0.32
CA LEU A 433 -5.90 11.05 1.12
C LEU A 433 -4.44 11.34 1.41
N VAL A 434 -4.19 12.14 2.43
CA VAL A 434 -2.89 12.28 3.08
C VAL A 434 -2.92 11.45 4.37
N GLU A 435 -2.02 10.48 4.48
CA GLU A 435 -1.81 9.70 5.70
C GLU A 435 -0.62 10.24 6.46
N ILE A 436 -0.84 10.64 7.71
CA ILE A 436 0.21 10.97 8.67
C ILE A 436 0.24 9.84 9.68
N SER A 437 1.42 9.26 9.92
CA SER A 437 1.52 8.10 10.79
C SER A 437 2.72 8.13 11.72
N VAL A 438 2.54 7.54 12.89
CA VAL A 438 3.60 7.17 13.83
C VAL A 438 3.72 5.64 13.81
N THR A 439 4.93 5.14 13.58
CA THR A 439 5.21 3.71 13.57
C THR A 439 6.13 3.36 14.74
N GLN A 440 5.74 2.34 15.51
CA GLN A 440 6.53 1.74 16.58
C GLN A 440 6.93 0.32 16.17
N ALA A 441 8.20 -0.03 16.31
CA ALA A 441 8.72 -1.36 16.01
C ALA A 441 9.39 -2.01 17.21
N TRP A 442 9.12 -3.31 17.37
CA TRP A 442 9.72 -4.17 18.39
C TRP A 442 10.31 -5.43 17.75
N SER A 443 11.43 -5.89 18.29
CA SER A 443 11.98 -7.20 17.91
C SER A 443 11.08 -8.34 18.42
N GLY A 444 10.66 -9.20 17.50
CA GLY A 444 9.68 -10.27 17.73
C GLY A 444 8.40 -9.74 18.37
N LEU A 445 7.87 -10.45 19.36
CA LEU A 445 6.64 -10.09 20.08
C LEU A 445 6.88 -9.29 21.38
N LYS A 446 8.04 -8.63 21.54
CA LYS A 446 8.43 -7.95 22.79
C LYS A 446 7.81 -6.55 22.93
N THR A 447 6.49 -6.44 22.81
CA THR A 447 5.75 -5.16 22.82
C THR A 447 5.71 -4.44 24.17
N ASN A 448 6.27 -5.04 25.22
CA ASN A 448 6.44 -4.43 26.54
C ASN A 448 7.76 -3.66 26.71
N THR A 449 8.63 -3.68 25.69
CA THR A 449 9.91 -2.94 25.67
C THR A 449 9.76 -1.61 24.95
N THR A 450 10.75 -0.72 25.09
CA THR A 450 10.77 0.55 24.36
C THR A 450 10.91 0.29 22.86
N PRO A 451 9.96 0.75 22.02
CA PRO A 451 10.05 0.56 20.57
C PRO A 451 11.05 1.53 19.92
N GLU A 452 11.56 1.14 18.75
CA GLU A 452 12.06 2.11 17.79
C GLU A 452 10.85 2.86 17.22
N THR A 453 10.89 4.19 17.24
CA THR A 453 9.74 5.03 16.82
C THR A 453 10.15 6.03 15.76
N TRP A 454 9.39 6.11 14.68
CA TRP A 454 9.52 7.10 13.63
C TRP A 454 8.13 7.54 13.15
N TRP A 455 8.08 8.59 12.35
CA TRP A 455 6.87 9.03 11.68
C TRP A 455 7.06 9.06 10.16
N GLY A 456 5.96 9.18 9.44
CA GLY A 456 5.96 9.26 7.98
C GLY A 456 4.71 9.92 7.44
N VAL A 457 4.79 10.37 6.19
CA VAL A 457 3.68 10.96 5.45
C VAL A 457 3.57 10.30 4.09
N GLU A 458 2.37 9.84 3.77
CA GLU A 458 2.04 9.21 2.50
C GLU A 458 0.85 9.92 1.87
N PHE A 459 0.76 9.91 0.54
CA PHE A 459 -0.37 10.41 -0.22
C PHE A 459 -0.82 9.38 -1.24
N TYR A 460 -2.09 9.03 -1.23
CA TYR A 460 -2.61 7.98 -2.11
C TYR A 460 -4.10 8.16 -2.45
N GLY A 461 -4.51 7.60 -3.59
CA GLY A 461 -5.91 7.56 -4.01
C GLY A 461 -6.67 6.44 -3.33
N GLN A 462 -7.86 6.72 -2.78
CA GLN A 462 -8.72 5.72 -2.15
C GLN A 462 -9.11 4.60 -3.12
N HIS A 463 -9.23 4.93 -4.41
CA HIS A 463 -9.61 4.01 -5.47
C HIS A 463 -8.45 3.16 -5.99
N TRP A 464 -7.19 3.50 -5.65
CA TRP A 464 -6.03 2.85 -6.27
C TRP A 464 -5.93 1.37 -5.94
N ASP A 465 -6.24 0.94 -4.71
CA ASP A 465 -6.12 -0.46 -4.30
C ASP A 465 -6.98 -1.39 -5.19
N GLU A 466 -8.17 -0.94 -5.57
CA GLU A 466 -9.07 -1.67 -6.48
C GLU A 466 -8.69 -1.41 -7.95
N ALA A 467 -8.58 -0.14 -8.36
CA ALA A 467 -8.39 0.24 -9.76
C ALA A 467 -7.07 -0.30 -10.34
N ILE A 468 -5.96 -0.26 -9.58
CA ILE A 468 -4.68 -0.74 -10.08
C ILE A 468 -4.64 -2.26 -10.27
N ASN A 469 -5.52 -2.98 -9.58
CA ASN A 469 -5.61 -4.44 -9.60
C ASN A 469 -6.83 -4.96 -10.35
N HIS A 470 -7.69 -4.08 -10.86
CA HIS A 470 -8.86 -4.45 -11.62
C HIS A 470 -8.47 -5.17 -12.91
N VAL A 471 -9.06 -6.34 -13.14
CA VAL A 471 -8.89 -7.14 -14.36
C VAL A 471 -10.28 -7.40 -14.93
N SER A 472 -10.52 -6.91 -16.14
CA SER A 472 -11.81 -7.10 -16.82
C SER A 472 -12.11 -8.60 -17.04
N PRO A 473 -13.38 -9.04 -16.93
CA PRO A 473 -13.73 -10.46 -17.09
C PRO A 473 -13.26 -11.02 -18.44
N GLY A 474 -12.48 -12.11 -18.39
CA GLY A 474 -11.93 -12.75 -19.59
C GLY A 474 -10.62 -12.14 -20.08
N GLU A 475 -10.18 -11.02 -19.51
CA GLU A 475 -8.87 -10.44 -19.77
C GLU A 475 -7.82 -10.99 -18.80
N ARG A 476 -6.54 -10.93 -19.21
CA ARG A 476 -5.39 -11.30 -18.36
C ARG A 476 -4.70 -10.08 -17.76
N ARG A 477 -4.80 -8.95 -18.44
CA ARG A 477 -4.13 -7.71 -18.06
C ARG A 477 -5.07 -6.87 -17.23
N LYS A 478 -4.47 -6.05 -16.37
CA LYS A 478 -5.25 -5.06 -15.63
C LYS A 478 -5.92 -4.09 -16.59
N ASP A 479 -7.16 -3.75 -16.31
CA ASP A 479 -7.90 -2.75 -17.06
C ASP A 479 -7.99 -1.48 -16.22
N TRP A 480 -7.37 -0.43 -16.74
CA TRP A 480 -7.24 0.88 -16.09
C TRP A 480 -8.03 1.97 -16.84
N GLY A 481 -8.90 1.52 -17.74
CA GLY A 481 -9.70 2.37 -18.60
C GLY A 481 -8.89 3.05 -19.70
N PRO A 482 -9.58 3.56 -20.74
CA PRO A 482 -8.96 4.32 -21.81
C PRO A 482 -8.24 5.56 -21.24
N GLY A 483 -7.01 5.75 -21.69
CA GLY A 483 -6.17 6.86 -21.25
C GLY A 483 -5.83 6.85 -19.75
N LEU A 484 -5.85 5.67 -19.09
CA LEU A 484 -5.53 5.53 -17.65
C LEU A 484 -6.48 6.29 -16.72
N ARG A 485 -7.71 6.56 -17.16
CA ARG A 485 -8.68 7.39 -16.43
C ARG A 485 -9.10 6.80 -15.09
N ASP A 486 -8.99 5.48 -14.91
CA ASP A 486 -9.38 4.85 -13.64
C ASP A 486 -8.24 4.92 -12.61
N ILE A 487 -7.01 5.26 -13.03
CA ILE A 487 -5.88 5.47 -12.12
C ILE A 487 -5.73 6.95 -11.79
N TRP A 488 -5.70 7.78 -12.81
CA TRP A 488 -5.60 9.23 -12.70
C TRP A 488 -7.00 9.81 -12.84
N LEU A 489 -7.71 9.95 -11.72
CA LEU A 489 -9.04 10.56 -11.69
C LEU A 489 -8.92 12.08 -11.87
N GLY A 490 -9.94 12.67 -12.50
CA GLY A 490 -10.02 14.11 -12.75
C GLY A 490 -11.17 14.41 -13.71
N ARG A 491 -11.55 15.68 -13.80
CA ARG A 491 -12.69 16.11 -14.63
C ARG A 491 -12.36 16.13 -16.12
N SER A 492 -11.07 16.24 -16.46
CA SER A 492 -10.61 16.30 -17.85
C SER A 492 -10.63 14.93 -18.54
N PRO A 493 -10.99 14.85 -19.83
CA PRO A 493 -10.81 13.64 -20.63
C PRO A 493 -9.33 13.35 -20.97
N SER A 494 -8.45 14.35 -20.86
CA SER A 494 -7.03 14.26 -21.19
C SER A 494 -6.21 13.61 -20.07
N LEU A 495 -5.31 12.67 -20.41
CA LEU A 495 -4.38 12.09 -19.43
C LEU A 495 -3.39 13.14 -18.92
N GLU A 496 -2.94 14.01 -19.83
CA GLU A 496 -1.99 15.09 -19.57
C GLU A 496 -2.51 16.00 -18.47
N GLU A 497 -3.76 16.47 -18.60
CA GLU A 497 -4.37 17.39 -17.64
C GLU A 497 -4.62 16.70 -16.29
N ARG A 498 -5.13 15.47 -16.28
CA ARG A 498 -5.35 14.72 -15.02
C ARG A 498 -4.05 14.43 -14.29
N PHE A 499 -2.98 14.11 -15.02
CA PHE A 499 -1.67 13.86 -14.43
C PHE A 499 -1.01 15.15 -13.94
N MET A 500 -1.19 16.27 -14.64
CA MET A 500 -0.73 17.59 -14.20
C MET A 500 -1.43 18.02 -12.91
N GLU A 501 -2.77 17.90 -12.84
CA GLU A 501 -3.58 18.16 -11.64
C GLU A 501 -3.08 17.34 -10.44
N PHE A 502 -2.79 16.05 -10.67
CA PHE A 502 -2.18 15.19 -9.63
C PHE A 502 -0.82 15.72 -9.14
N LEU A 503 0.06 16.18 -10.04
CA LEU A 503 1.36 16.74 -9.65
C LEU A 503 1.20 18.04 -8.85
N GLU A 504 0.25 18.89 -9.22
CA GLU A 504 -0.09 20.09 -8.44
C GLU A 504 -0.54 19.73 -7.02
N HIS A 505 -1.34 18.68 -6.86
CA HIS A 505 -1.75 18.19 -5.54
C HIS A 505 -0.55 17.74 -4.70
N VAL A 506 0.37 16.97 -5.29
CA VAL A 506 1.60 16.52 -4.60
C VAL A 506 2.44 17.72 -4.15
N LEU A 507 2.65 18.71 -5.01
CA LEU A 507 3.43 19.91 -4.66
C LEU A 507 2.72 20.81 -3.65
N LYS A 508 1.38 20.88 -3.67
CA LYS A 508 0.63 21.62 -2.66
C LYS A 508 0.84 21.01 -1.27
N ILE A 509 0.76 19.68 -1.16
CA ILE A 509 1.06 18.97 0.10
C ILE A 509 2.51 19.21 0.51
N GLN A 510 3.47 19.09 -0.42
CA GLN A 510 4.88 19.34 -0.14
C GLN A 510 5.12 20.77 0.39
N SER A 511 4.47 21.77 -0.20
CA SER A 511 4.56 23.17 0.23
C SER A 511 4.00 23.35 1.64
N ALA A 512 2.81 22.84 1.91
CA ALA A 512 2.20 22.91 3.24
C ALA A 512 3.09 22.26 4.30
N LEU A 513 3.70 21.11 4.00
CA LEU A 513 4.64 20.43 4.90
C LEU A 513 5.93 21.24 5.15
N GLY A 514 6.36 22.07 4.19
CA GLY A 514 7.56 22.91 4.29
C GLY A 514 7.36 24.24 5.03
N GLU A 515 6.12 24.74 5.13
CA GLU A 515 5.77 25.98 5.85
C GLU A 515 5.69 25.80 7.37
N ALA A 516 5.67 24.55 7.81
CA ALA A 516 5.38 24.18 9.17
C ALA A 516 6.55 24.51 10.14
N ASP A 517 6.43 25.62 10.88
CA ASP A 517 7.36 25.95 11.96
C ASP A 517 6.97 25.20 13.25
N PHE A 518 7.93 24.46 13.80
CA PHE A 518 7.68 23.57 14.92
C PHE A 518 8.74 23.66 16.02
N SER A 519 9.59 24.70 16.00
CA SER A 519 10.52 25.01 17.08
C SER A 519 9.80 25.59 18.29
N ALA A 520 9.01 24.74 18.95
CA ALA A 520 8.50 24.97 20.29
C ALA A 520 8.13 23.61 20.88
N ALA A 521 9.13 22.92 21.43
CA ALA A 521 8.92 22.05 22.57
C ALA A 521 9.66 22.74 23.71
N LYS A 522 8.93 23.51 24.52
CA LYS A 522 9.43 23.83 25.85
C LYS A 522 9.50 22.48 26.57
N GLU A 523 10.70 22.10 27.03
CA GLU A 523 10.81 21.14 28.10
C GLU A 523 10.00 21.71 29.26
N ASP A 524 8.94 21.02 29.68
CA ASP A 524 8.26 21.33 30.92
C ASP A 524 9.31 21.36 32.03
N GLU A 525 9.47 22.53 32.66
CA GLU A 525 10.31 22.71 33.83
C GLU A 525 9.95 21.62 34.85
N LYS A 526 10.95 20.77 35.16
CA LYS A 526 10.90 19.97 36.38
C LYS A 526 10.63 20.92 37.55
N PRO A 527 9.63 20.65 38.42
CA PRO A 527 9.48 21.42 39.63
C PRO A 527 10.77 21.27 40.45
N GLU A 528 11.38 22.39 40.79
CA GLU A 528 12.53 22.45 41.70
C GLU A 528 12.17 21.69 42.99
N GLU A 529 12.96 20.66 43.31
CA GLU A 529 12.94 20.05 44.63
C GLU A 529 13.41 21.09 45.63
N GLU A 530 12.45 21.60 46.41
CA GLU A 530 12.68 22.47 47.55
C GLU A 530 13.54 21.72 48.58
N LEU A 531 14.83 22.05 48.63
CA LEU A 531 15.79 21.56 49.61
C LEU A 531 15.37 22.03 51.01
N VAL A 532 14.82 21.11 51.80
CA VAL A 532 14.60 21.29 53.25
C VAL A 532 15.96 21.41 53.95
N PRO A 533 16.25 22.49 54.69
CA PRO A 533 17.50 22.60 55.43
C PRO A 533 17.46 21.72 56.68
N LEU A 534 18.45 20.83 56.81
CA LEU A 534 18.75 20.11 58.04
C LEU A 534 19.24 21.09 59.11
N SER A 535 18.43 21.26 60.15
CA SER A 535 18.78 21.94 61.40
C SER A 535 19.99 21.29 62.08
N ARG A 536 20.82 22.12 62.70
CA ARG A 536 21.68 21.71 63.82
C ARG A 536 20.94 21.86 65.14
#